data_AF-A0A5M8QP86-F1
#
_entry.id   AF-A0A5M8QP86-F1
#
_cell.length_a   1.000
_cell.length_b   1.000
_cell.length_c   1.000
_cell.angle_alpha   90.00
_cell.angle_beta   90.00
_cell.angle_gamma   90.00
#
_symmetry.space_group_name_H-M   'P 1'
#
loop_
_entity.id
_entity.type
_entity.pdbx_description
1 polymer ?
#
loop_
_entity_poly.entity_id
_entity_poly.type
_entity_poly.pdbx_seq_one_letter_code
_entity_poly.pdbx_strand_id
1 'polypeptide(L)'
;MLLDTGLGLSRNNQLLLVKTLQEHCVDPEQITKVILSHLHKDHTGGIGYWPEDGCFTLTFGKANYFIQQRELVFARQLTGIPSIISHC
;
A
#
# COMPACT_ATOMS: atom_id res chain seq x y z
N MET A 1 -4.20 11.69 6.00
CA MET A 1 -2.83 11.28 5.60
C MET A 1 -2.54 9.95 6.28
N LEU A 2 -1.90 9.03 5.58
CA LEU A 2 -1.56 7.71 6.07
C LEU A 2 -0.05 7.46 5.94
N LEU A 3 0.56 6.83 6.95
CA LEU A 3 1.94 6.36 6.93
C LEU A 3 1.90 4.83 6.84
N ASP A 4 2.46 4.29 5.75
CA ASP A 4 2.41 2.88 5.38
C ASP A 4 1.00 2.30 5.19
N THR A 5 0.93 1.09 4.68
CA THR A 5 -0.33 0.41 4.32
C THR A 5 -0.41 -1.01 4.89
N GLY A 6 0.55 -1.40 5.73
CA GLY A 6 0.56 -2.69 6.40
C GLY A 6 0.78 -3.87 5.44
N LEU A 7 0.52 -5.07 5.96
CA LEU A 7 0.74 -6.37 5.30
C LEU A 7 -0.24 -6.72 4.16
N GLY A 8 -1.29 -5.91 3.92
CA GLY A 8 -2.31 -6.27 2.92
C GLY A 8 -3.32 -7.32 3.39
N LEU A 9 -3.40 -7.59 4.71
CA LEU A 9 -4.28 -8.63 5.24
C LEU A 9 -5.75 -8.29 5.00
N SER A 10 -6.47 -9.24 4.42
CA SER A 10 -7.90 -9.12 4.15
C SER A 10 -8.69 -10.20 4.87
N ARG A 11 -9.89 -9.85 5.34
CA ARG A 11 -10.85 -10.77 5.96
C ARG A 11 -12.22 -10.50 5.36
N ASN A 12 -12.92 -11.55 4.95
CA ASN A 12 -14.23 -11.45 4.30
C ASN A 12 -14.22 -10.47 3.10
N ASN A 13 -13.18 -10.57 2.26
CA ASN A 13 -12.98 -9.70 1.09
C ASN A 13 -12.81 -8.20 1.39
N GLN A 14 -12.54 -7.82 2.64
CA GLN A 14 -12.26 -6.45 3.04
C GLN A 14 -10.84 -6.34 3.63
N LEU A 15 -10.07 -5.35 3.18
CA LEU A 15 -8.76 -5.04 3.75
C LEU A 15 -8.92 -4.63 5.22
N LEU A 16 -8.16 -5.27 6.11
CA LEU A 16 -8.25 -5.01 7.56
C LEU A 16 -7.92 -3.55 7.88
N LEU A 17 -6.95 -2.96 7.18
CA LEU A 17 -6.61 -1.54 7.29
C LEU A 17 -7.82 -0.63 7.00
N VAL A 18 -8.56 -0.89 5.92
CA VAL A 18 -9.76 -0.12 5.56
C VAL A 18 -10.82 -0.27 6.65
N LYS A 19 -11.04 -1.50 7.12
CA LYS A 19 -11.97 -1.76 8.21
C LYS A 19 -11.61 -0.97 9.48
N THR A 20 -10.34 -1.00 9.89
CA THR A 20 -9.87 -0.26 11.07
C THR A 20 -10.02 1.26 10.91
N LEU A 21 -9.76 1.81 9.72
CA LEU A 21 -10.02 3.24 9.46
C LEU A 21 -11.50 3.59 9.66
N GLN A 22 -12.40 2.77 9.10
CA GLN A 22 -13.84 2.96 9.23
C GLN A 22 -14.33 2.84 10.68
N GLU A 23 -13.78 1.90 11.47
CA GLU A 23 -14.05 1.76 12.90
C GLU A 23 -13.66 3.01 13.70
N HIS A 24 -12.68 3.77 13.22
CA HIS A 24 -12.27 5.06 13.76
C HIS A 24 -12.90 6.26 13.05
N CYS A 25 -14.00 6.05 12.32
CA CYS A 25 -14.75 7.09 11.59
C CYS A 25 -13.91 7.84 10.54
N VAL A 26 -12.91 7.19 9.96
CA VAL A 26 -12.11 7.71 8.84
C VAL A 26 -12.54 6.99 7.56
N ASP A 27 -13.04 7.77 6.61
CA ASP A 27 -13.35 7.25 5.28
C ASP A 27 -12.04 7.10 4.48
N PRO A 28 -11.76 5.95 3.83
CA PRO A 28 -10.63 5.79 2.93
C PRO A 28 -10.49 6.91 1.89
N GLU A 29 -11.60 7.47 1.40
CA GLU A 29 -11.57 8.59 0.45
C GLU A 29 -11.00 9.89 1.02
N GLN A 30 -11.00 10.05 2.36
CA GLN A 30 -10.37 11.20 3.04
C GLN A 30 -8.84 11.09 3.04
N ILE A 31 -8.29 9.93 2.71
CA ILE A 31 -6.85 9.75 2.58
C ILE A 31 -6.39 10.34 1.24
N THR A 32 -5.79 11.53 1.31
CA THR A 32 -5.25 12.26 0.15
C THR A 32 -3.74 12.10 -0.03
N LYS A 33 -3.05 11.51 0.96
CA LYS A 33 -1.61 11.28 0.96
C LYS A 33 -1.29 9.96 1.66
N VAL A 34 -0.50 9.12 1.01
CA VAL A 34 0.11 7.90 1.57
C VAL A 34 1.61 8.07 1.50
N ILE A 35 2.28 7.97 2.64
CA ILE A 35 3.74 8.05 2.73
C ILE A 35 4.24 6.66 3.04
N LEU A 36 5.13 6.12 2.21
CA LEU A 36 5.78 4.83 2.43
C LEU A 36 7.12 5.06 3.12
N SER A 37 7.29 4.46 4.29
CA SER A 37 8.54 4.50 5.03
C SER A 37 9.64 3.72 4.30
N HIS A 38 9.29 2.56 3.73
CA HIS A 38 10.17 1.71 2.92
C HIS A 38 9.39 0.68 2.07
N LEU A 39 10.04 0.03 1.10
CA LEU A 39 9.39 -0.89 0.13
C LEU A 39 9.36 -2.35 0.58
N HIS A 40 9.13 -2.60 1.87
CA HIS A 40 8.90 -3.95 2.37
C HIS A 40 7.42 -4.33 2.35
N LYS A 41 7.14 -5.61 2.11
CA LYS A 41 5.77 -6.14 1.97
C LYS A 41 4.85 -5.83 3.15
N ASP A 42 5.40 -5.73 4.36
CA ASP A 42 4.67 -5.39 5.58
C ASP A 42 4.31 -3.90 5.71
N HIS A 43 4.83 -3.05 4.83
CA HIS A 43 4.51 -1.62 4.75
C HIS A 43 3.74 -1.28 3.46
N THR A 44 3.91 -2.06 2.41
CA THR A 44 3.32 -1.81 1.08
C THR A 44 2.18 -2.75 0.70
N GLY A 45 1.87 -3.74 1.54
CA GLY A 45 0.90 -4.78 1.21
C GLY A 45 -0.54 -4.27 1.05
N GLY A 46 -0.89 -3.14 1.65
CA GLY A 46 -2.20 -2.50 1.51
C GLY A 46 -2.29 -1.42 0.44
N ILE A 47 -1.25 -1.21 -0.39
CA ILE A 47 -1.26 -0.16 -1.44
C ILE A 47 -2.42 -0.34 -2.41
N GLY A 48 -2.69 -1.58 -2.80
CA GLY A 48 -3.71 -1.94 -3.76
C GLY A 48 -3.85 -3.44 -3.92
N TYR A 49 -4.72 -3.85 -4.82
CA TYR A 49 -5.05 -5.24 -5.08
C TYR A 49 -5.25 -5.48 -6.58
N TRP A 50 -5.19 -6.74 -6.98
CA TRP A 50 -5.48 -7.18 -8.35
C TRP A 50 -6.91 -7.73 -8.39
N PRO A 51 -7.87 -7.03 -9.03
CA PRO A 51 -9.19 -7.56 -9.28
C PRO A 51 -9.15 -8.61 -10.40
N GLU A 52 -10.27 -9.30 -10.62
CA GLU A 52 -10.41 -10.33 -11.66
C GLU A 52 -10.19 -9.79 -13.09
N ASP A 53 -10.39 -8.49 -13.30
CA ASP A 53 -10.12 -7.79 -14.56
C ASP A 53 -8.62 -7.61 -14.87
N GLY A 54 -7.75 -8.01 -13.94
CA GLY A 54 -6.29 -7.93 -14.07
C GLY A 54 -5.72 -6.52 -13.95
N CYS A 55 -6.55 -5.50 -13.64
CA CYS A 55 -6.12 -4.11 -13.55
C CYS A 55 -5.81 -3.74 -12.10
N PHE A 56 -4.53 -3.52 -11.77
CA PHE A 56 -4.13 -3.13 -10.41
C PHE A 56 -4.90 -1.90 -9.94
N THR A 57 -5.61 -2.04 -8.81
CA THR A 57 -6.47 -1.02 -8.24
C THR A 57 -5.89 -0.55 -6.91
N LEU A 58 -5.73 0.78 -6.77
CA LEU A 58 -5.26 1.39 -5.53
C LEU A 58 -6.34 1.36 -4.45
N THR A 59 -5.96 0.99 -3.23
CA THR A 59 -6.85 1.02 -2.05
C THR A 59 -7.33 2.44 -1.76
N PHE A 60 -6.44 3.43 -1.91
CA PHE A 60 -6.73 4.85 -1.67
C PHE A 60 -6.64 5.63 -2.97
N GLY A 61 -7.65 5.49 -3.83
CA GLY A 61 -7.64 6.06 -5.19
C GLY A 61 -7.49 7.59 -5.28
N LYS A 62 -7.82 8.34 -4.22
CA LYS A 62 -7.65 9.80 -4.16
C LYS A 62 -6.29 10.23 -3.59
N ALA A 63 -5.43 9.29 -3.19
CA ALA A 63 -4.17 9.59 -2.55
C ALA A 63 -3.01 9.77 -3.53
N ASN A 64 -2.15 10.75 -3.23
CA ASN A 64 -0.80 10.79 -3.77
C ASN A 64 0.12 9.91 -2.92
N TYR A 65 0.92 9.07 -3.57
CA TYR A 65 1.86 8.15 -2.91
C TYR A 65 3.27 8.75 -2.93
N PHE A 66 3.90 8.81 -1.76
CA PHE A 66 5.23 9.38 -1.57
C PHE A 66 6.18 8.32 -1.06
N ILE A 67 7.37 8.25 -1.67
CA ILE A 67 8.47 7.45 -1.17
C ILE A 67 9.79 8.20 -1.33
N GLN A 68 10.74 7.89 -0.45
CA GLN A 68 12.07 8.44 -0.50
C GLN A 68 12.84 7.89 -1.72
N GLN A 69 13.49 8.76 -2.48
CA GLN A 69 14.14 8.39 -3.75
C GLN A 69 15.27 7.35 -3.61
N ARG A 70 16.10 7.45 -2.57
CA ARG A 70 17.15 6.47 -2.22
C ARG A 70 16.56 5.08 -2.00
N GLU A 71 15.39 5.01 -1.38
CA GLU A 71 14.70 3.75 -1.09
C GLU A 71 14.21 3.11 -2.39
N LEU A 72 13.62 3.92 -3.27
CA LEU A 72 13.21 3.46 -4.59
C LEU A 72 14.42 2.96 -5.41
N VAL A 73 15.54 3.67 -5.38
CA VAL A 73 16.78 3.25 -6.07
C VAL A 73 17.32 1.95 -5.48
N PHE A 74 17.35 1.82 -4.16
CA PHE A 74 17.81 0.63 -3.46
C PHE A 74 16.92 -0.59 -3.77
N ALA A 75 15.60 -0.46 -3.66
CA ALA A 75 14.67 -1.54 -3.95
C ALA A 75 14.78 -2.03 -5.40
N ARG A 76 15.00 -1.13 -6.37
CA ARG A 76 15.21 -1.49 -7.79
C ARG A 76 16.48 -2.31 -8.04
N GLN A 77 17.51 -2.15 -7.20
CA GLN A 77 18.74 -2.95 -7.29
C GLN A 77 18.55 -4.37 -6.72
N LEU A 78 17.52 -4.57 -5.90
CA LEU A 78 17.24 -5.82 -5.21
C LEU A 78 16.20 -6.64 -5.99
N THR A 79 16.66 -7.34 -7.02
CA THR A 79 15.82 -8.25 -7.80
C THR A 79 15.74 -9.63 -7.12
N GLY A 80 14.53 -10.18 -6.97
CA GLY A 80 14.33 -11.55 -6.48
C GLY A 80 14.33 -11.73 -4.96
N ILE A 81 14.36 -10.64 -4.17
CA ILE A 81 14.26 -10.72 -2.71
C ILE A 81 12.77 -10.83 -2.32
N PRO A 82 12.33 -11.91 -1.66
CA PRO A 82 10.92 -12.13 -1.37
C PRO A 82 10.27 -11.11 -0.43
N SER A 83 11.04 -10.28 0.29
CA SER A 83 10.51 -9.29 1.24
C SER A 83 10.35 -7.89 0.67
N ILE A 84 10.93 -7.59 -0.49
CA ILE A 84 11.00 -6.23 -1.08
C ILE A 84 10.16 -6.16 -2.35
N ILE A 85 9.42 -5.07 -2.52
CA ILE A 85 8.77 -4.76 -3.80
C ILE A 85 9.77 -3.98 -4.66
N SER A 86 10.37 -4.68 -5.63
CA SER A 86 11.34 -4.10 -6.57
C SER A 86 10.77 -3.78 -7.96
N HIS A 87 9.52 -4.18 -8.21
CA HIS A 87 8.81 -3.95 -9.46
C HIS A 87 7.57 -3.11 -9.15
N CYS A 88 7.59 -1.86 -9.61
CA CYS A 88 6.43 -0.96 -9.70
C CYS A 88 6.18 -0.67 -11.17
#